data_AF-A0A4U9DAY3-F1
#
_entry.id   AF-A0A4U9DAY3-F1
#
_cell.length_a   1.000
_cell.length_b   1.000
_cell.length_c   1.000
_cell.angle_alpha   90.00
_cell.angle_beta   90.00
_cell.angle_gamma   90.00
#
_symmetry.space_group_name_H-M   'P 1'
#
loop_
_entity.id
_entity.type
_entity.pdbx_description
1 polymer ?
#
loop_
_entity_poly.entity_id
_entity_poly.type
_entity_poly.pdbx_seq_one_letter_code
_entity_poly.pdbx_strand_id
1 'polypeptide(L)'
;MLTASRIRRPTRLKTIFHIDVFRGNDDEKSTDCRASGQHEPFCYRSPDHPFATEASYPPFETTDANNKIVGFDVDLANALCKEIDATCTFTNQAFDSLIPGLKFRRFDAVMAGMDITPEREKQVLFTAPYYENSALFVGQQGKFTSIEQLKGKKVGVQNGTTHQKFINDKHPEITTVPYDSYQNAKLDLQNGRIDAVFGDNAVVTNG
;
A
#
# COMPACT_ATOMS: atom_id res chain seq x y z
N MET A 1 -26.02 -0.48 5.02
CA MET A 1 -24.92 -1.09 5.79
C MET A 1 -24.66 -2.49 5.24
N LEU A 2 -23.53 -2.72 4.57
CA LEU A 2 -23.11 -4.10 4.29
C LEU A 2 -22.54 -4.68 5.59
N THR A 3 -23.23 -5.65 6.17
CA THR A 3 -22.69 -6.51 7.21
C THR A 3 -21.76 -7.54 6.56
N ALA A 4 -20.50 -7.15 6.36
CA ALA A 4 -19.45 -8.06 5.90
C ALA A 4 -19.23 -9.20 6.91
N SER A 5 -19.19 -10.45 6.47
CA SER A 5 -18.82 -11.59 7.32
C SER A 5 -17.39 -12.01 7.04
N ARG A 6 -16.61 -12.20 8.11
CA ARG A 6 -15.26 -12.78 7.99
C ARG A 6 -15.36 -14.22 7.53
N ILE A 7 -14.67 -14.57 6.45
CA ILE A 7 -14.51 -15.96 6.03
C ILE A 7 -13.41 -16.55 6.92
N ARG A 8 -13.73 -17.60 7.70
CA ARG A 8 -12.82 -18.16 8.70
C ARG A 8 -11.58 -18.77 8.03
N ARG A 9 -10.40 -18.53 8.61
CA ARG A 9 -9.12 -19.11 8.20
C ARG A 9 -8.53 -20.05 9.26
N PRO A 10 -7.81 -21.11 8.86
CA PRO A 10 -7.02 -21.93 9.77
C PRO A 10 -5.69 -21.27 10.20
N THR A 11 -5.15 -20.30 9.44
CA THR A 11 -3.91 -19.56 9.78
C THR A 11 -4.04 -18.08 9.41
N ARG A 12 -3.64 -17.17 10.31
CA ARG A 12 -3.58 -15.72 10.03
C ARG A 12 -2.33 -15.43 9.20
N LEU A 13 -2.49 -14.89 7.99
CA LEU A 13 -1.38 -14.24 7.29
C LEU A 13 -1.06 -12.98 8.10
N LYS A 14 0.15 -12.87 8.64
CA LYS A 14 0.65 -11.63 9.25
C LYS A 14 1.23 -10.76 8.14
N THR A 15 0.86 -9.50 8.17
CA THR A 15 1.25 -8.43 7.24
C THR A 15 1.94 -7.36 8.08
N ILE A 16 3.03 -6.77 7.63
CA ILE A 16 3.75 -5.77 8.43
C ILE A 16 4.13 -4.59 7.56
N PHE A 17 3.77 -3.38 7.98
CA PHE A 17 3.94 -2.15 7.22
C PHE A 17 5.22 -1.40 7.60
N HIS A 18 5.80 -0.75 6.59
CA HIS A 18 7.12 -0.12 6.64
C HIS A 18 7.15 1.10 5.72
N ILE A 19 8.14 1.98 5.93
CA ILE A 19 8.44 3.07 5.02
C ILE A 19 9.46 2.55 4.01
N ASP A 20 9.16 2.67 2.72
CA ASP A 20 10.10 2.37 1.66
C ASP A 20 10.89 3.61 1.31
N VAL A 21 12.21 3.48 1.16
CA VAL A 21 13.08 4.58 0.72
C VAL A 21 13.95 4.12 -0.43
N PHE A 22 14.35 5.08 -1.27
CA PHE A 22 15.20 4.81 -2.42
C PHE A 22 16.49 4.11 -1.98
N ARG A 23 16.84 3.04 -2.67
CA ARG A 23 18.13 2.37 -2.53
C ARG A 23 19.14 3.08 -3.44
N GLY A 24 19.81 4.09 -2.91
CA GLY A 24 21.00 4.64 -3.57
C GLY A 24 22.09 3.59 -3.65
N ASN A 25 22.83 3.55 -4.77
CA ASN A 25 24.15 2.94 -4.75
C ASN A 25 25.09 3.90 -4.02
N ASP A 26 26.00 3.38 -3.19
CA ASP A 26 27.01 4.16 -2.46
C ASP A 26 27.93 5.00 -3.39
N ASP A 27 27.85 4.81 -4.71
CA ASP A 27 28.55 5.57 -5.75
C ASP A 27 27.81 6.85 -6.21
N GLU A 28 26.53 7.06 -5.84
CA GLU A 28 25.81 8.31 -6.10
C GLU A 28 25.99 9.27 -4.92
N LYS A 29 27.08 10.04 -4.95
CA LYS A 29 27.42 11.06 -3.93
C LYS A 29 26.25 12.01 -3.66
N SER A 30 25.63 11.91 -2.49
CA SER A 30 24.79 12.98 -1.93
C SER A 30 25.69 14.04 -1.30
N THR A 31 25.59 15.29 -1.71
CA THR A 31 26.18 16.41 -0.94
C THR A 31 25.19 17.57 -0.88
N ASP A 32 24.94 18.02 0.35
CA ASP A 32 24.25 19.22 0.78
C ASP A 32 24.39 20.42 -0.19
N CYS A 33 23.26 20.95 -0.67
CA CYS A 33 23.21 21.96 -1.73
C CYS A 33 22.37 23.17 -1.30
N ARG A 34 22.88 24.00 -0.38
CA ARG A 34 22.51 25.42 -0.26
C ARG A 34 23.49 26.22 0.59
N ALA A 35 24.76 26.29 0.17
CA ALA A 35 25.69 27.32 0.66
C ALA A 35 26.76 27.81 -0.35
N SER A 36 27.06 27.13 -1.46
CA SER A 36 28.36 27.34 -2.14
C SER A 36 28.37 27.78 -3.61
N GLY A 37 27.23 27.95 -4.30
CA GLY A 37 27.20 28.59 -5.62
C GLY A 37 28.11 27.97 -6.70
N GLN A 38 28.12 26.64 -6.86
CA GLN A 38 28.89 25.96 -7.90
C GLN A 38 28.00 25.23 -8.92
N HIS A 39 28.45 25.20 -10.18
CA HIS A 39 27.81 24.52 -11.31
C HIS A 39 28.12 23.01 -11.33
N GLU A 40 27.07 22.22 -11.56
CA GLU A 40 26.91 20.82 -12.06
C GLU A 40 28.17 19.96 -12.36
N PRO A 41 28.13 18.65 -12.01
CA PRO A 41 27.01 17.76 -12.36
C PRO A 41 26.22 17.12 -11.20
N PHE A 42 26.22 17.70 -9.99
CA PHE A 42 25.60 17.06 -8.80
C PHE A 42 24.72 18.02 -7.97
N CYS A 43 23.69 18.63 -8.56
CA CYS A 43 22.63 19.30 -7.78
C CYS A 43 21.29 18.57 -7.94
N TYR A 44 20.92 17.73 -6.96
CA TYR A 44 19.57 17.14 -6.90
C TYR A 44 18.61 18.10 -6.19
N ARG A 45 17.57 18.55 -6.89
CA ARG A 45 16.44 19.26 -6.28
C ARG A 45 15.54 18.23 -5.60
N SER A 46 15.35 18.36 -4.29
CA SER A 46 14.34 17.58 -3.55
C SER A 46 12.99 17.65 -4.27
N PRO A 47 12.28 16.53 -4.45
CA PRO A 47 10.94 16.52 -5.03
C PRO A 47 10.01 17.50 -4.31
N ASP A 48 9.10 18.12 -5.06
CA ASP A 48 8.06 18.97 -4.47
C ASP A 48 7.09 18.15 -3.57
N HIS A 49 7.09 16.82 -3.73
CA HIS A 49 6.38 15.84 -2.92
C HIS A 49 7.31 14.69 -2.53
N PRO A 50 7.94 14.73 -1.34
CA PRO A 50 8.93 13.73 -0.92
C PRO A 50 8.28 12.39 -0.57
N PHE A 51 6.98 12.35 -0.22
CA PHE A 51 6.27 11.10 0.06
C PHE A 51 5.29 10.75 -1.05
N ALA A 52 5.14 9.45 -1.33
CA ALA A 52 4.05 8.91 -2.12
C ALA A 52 3.25 7.86 -1.34
N THR A 53 1.96 7.77 -1.68
CA THR A 53 1.02 6.83 -1.07
C THR A 53 -0.07 6.45 -2.07
N GLU A 54 -0.93 5.49 -1.72
CA GLU A 54 -2.13 5.12 -2.50
C GLU A 54 -3.38 5.51 -1.71
N ALA A 55 -3.89 6.73 -1.92
CA ALA A 55 -4.87 7.39 -1.06
C ALA A 55 -6.31 6.87 -1.21
N SER A 56 -6.51 5.55 -1.31
CA SER A 56 -7.81 4.87 -1.27
C SER A 56 -7.84 3.64 -0.35
N TYR A 57 -6.92 3.58 0.61
CA TYR A 57 -6.71 2.47 1.54
C TYR A 57 -6.96 2.82 3.03
N PRO A 58 -8.18 3.28 3.40
CA PRO A 58 -8.46 3.67 4.78
C PRO A 58 -8.42 2.46 5.74
N PRO A 59 -7.96 2.63 7.00
CA PRO A 59 -7.69 3.92 7.67
C PRO A 59 -6.25 4.46 7.49
N PHE A 60 -5.42 3.79 6.69
CA PHE A 60 -4.00 4.15 6.54
C PHE A 60 -3.83 5.41 5.72
N GLU A 61 -4.47 5.45 4.56
CA GLU A 61 -4.47 6.61 3.69
C GLU A 61 -5.78 6.74 2.93
N THR A 62 -6.28 7.96 2.83
CA THR A 62 -7.47 8.30 2.06
C THR A 62 -7.42 9.76 1.66
N THR A 63 -8.39 10.19 0.85
CA THR A 63 -8.57 11.58 0.46
C THR A 63 -9.80 12.14 1.15
N ASP A 64 -9.66 13.27 1.84
CA ASP A 64 -10.79 13.95 2.49
C ASP A 64 -11.67 14.74 1.50
N ALA A 65 -12.74 15.37 2.00
CA ALA A 65 -13.66 16.15 1.18
C ALA A 65 -13.03 17.37 0.48
N ASN A 66 -11.84 17.81 0.92
CA ASN A 66 -11.09 18.92 0.33
C ASN A 66 -9.98 18.45 -0.61
N ASN A 67 -9.96 17.17 -0.98
CA ASN A 67 -8.91 16.53 -1.76
C ASN A 67 -7.54 16.47 -1.06
N LYS A 68 -7.49 16.56 0.27
CA LYS A 68 -6.25 16.38 1.03
C LYS A 68 -6.05 14.90 1.38
N ILE A 69 -4.83 14.41 1.16
CA ILE A 69 -4.43 13.07 1.60
C ILE A 69 -4.30 13.08 3.14
N VAL A 70 -4.99 12.18 3.81
CA VAL A 70 -5.08 12.04 5.27
C VAL A 70 -5.10 10.56 5.66
N GLY A 71 -4.87 10.25 6.94
CA GLY A 71 -4.92 8.89 7.47
C GLY A 71 -3.73 8.60 8.38
N PHE A 72 -3.69 7.39 8.93
CA PHE A 72 -2.64 6.98 9.85
C PHE A 72 -1.21 7.10 9.26
N ASP A 73 -1.01 6.68 8.02
CA ASP A 73 0.30 6.75 7.35
C ASP A 73 0.73 8.22 7.16
N VAL A 74 -0.23 9.09 6.86
CA VAL A 74 -0.02 10.54 6.71
C VAL A 74 0.33 11.20 8.04
N ASP A 75 -0.39 10.85 9.11
CA ASP A 75 -0.15 11.36 10.46
C ASP A 75 1.23 10.92 10.98
N LEU A 76 1.62 9.67 10.72
CA LEU A 76 2.93 9.15 11.08
C LEU A 76 4.05 9.86 10.32
N ALA A 77 3.94 10.03 9.00
CA ALA A 77 4.99 10.74 8.26
C ALA A 77 5.09 12.20 8.69
N ASN A 78 3.97 12.90 8.92
CA ASN A 78 3.99 14.26 9.42
C ASN A 78 4.69 14.38 10.78
N ALA A 79 4.49 13.41 11.68
CA ALA A 79 5.21 13.34 12.95
C ALA A 79 6.71 13.12 12.72
N LEU A 80 7.11 12.22 11.82
CA LEU A 80 8.51 11.99 11.47
C LEU A 80 9.17 13.24 10.87
N CYS A 81 8.51 13.89 9.91
CA CYS A 81 8.97 15.14 9.32
C CYS A 81 9.19 16.23 10.37
N LYS A 82 8.32 16.33 11.37
CA LYS A 82 8.47 17.29 12.46
C LYS A 82 9.72 17.01 13.30
N GLU A 83 10.03 15.75 13.59
CA GLU A 83 11.23 15.38 14.36
C GLU A 83 12.54 15.67 13.60
N ILE A 84 12.50 15.66 12.27
CA ILE A 84 13.67 15.92 11.41
C ILE A 84 13.71 17.33 10.80
N ASP A 85 12.82 18.22 11.23
CA ASP A 85 12.67 19.59 10.70
C ASP A 85 12.50 19.65 9.17
N ALA A 86 11.70 18.73 8.62
CA ALA A 86 11.39 18.63 7.19
C ALA A 86 9.92 18.96 6.88
N THR A 87 9.64 19.29 5.63
CA THR A 87 8.26 19.46 5.13
C THR A 87 7.77 18.17 4.48
N CYS A 88 6.67 17.62 4.99
CA CYS A 88 6.00 16.45 4.43
C CYS A 88 4.89 16.87 3.46
N THR A 89 5.06 16.54 2.18
CA THR A 89 3.99 16.61 1.17
C THR A 89 3.87 15.24 0.48
N PHE A 90 2.64 14.90 0.10
CA PHE A 90 2.29 13.57 -0.42
C PHE A 90 1.80 13.66 -1.85
N THR A 91 2.17 12.69 -2.68
CA THR A 91 1.54 12.42 -3.98
C THR A 91 0.76 11.12 -3.92
N ASN A 92 -0.45 11.13 -4.46
CA ASN A 92 -1.24 9.91 -4.66
C ASN A 92 -0.81 9.19 -5.94
N GLN A 93 -0.51 7.88 -5.86
CA GLN A 93 -0.20 7.02 -7.00
C GLN A 93 -0.80 5.62 -6.83
N ALA A 94 -1.01 4.92 -7.95
CA ALA A 94 -1.41 3.52 -7.90
C ALA A 94 -0.36 2.67 -7.17
N PHE A 95 -0.81 1.71 -6.36
CA PHE A 95 0.05 0.93 -5.47
C PHE A 95 1.18 0.20 -6.21
N ASP A 96 0.90 -0.37 -7.38
CA ASP A 96 1.88 -1.09 -8.20
C ASP A 96 2.95 -0.18 -8.85
N SER A 97 2.71 1.13 -8.90
CA SER A 97 3.66 2.12 -9.41
C SER A 97 4.57 2.72 -8.35
N LEU A 98 4.32 2.47 -7.06
CA LEU A 98 5.06 3.09 -5.95
C LEU A 98 6.55 2.71 -5.97
N ILE A 99 6.89 1.43 -6.00
CA ILE A 99 8.29 0.97 -6.07
C ILE A 99 9.00 1.48 -7.34
N PRO A 100 8.41 1.34 -8.56
CA PRO A 100 8.99 1.96 -9.75
C PRO A 100 9.20 3.47 -9.61
N GLY A 101 8.24 4.20 -9.06
CA GLY A 101 8.33 5.64 -8.85
C GLY A 101 9.47 6.03 -7.90
N LEU A 102 9.66 5.25 -6.84
CA LEU A 102 10.77 5.41 -5.90
C LEU A 102 12.12 5.19 -6.58
N LYS A 103 12.26 4.12 -7.37
CA LYS A 103 13.48 3.82 -8.14
C LYS A 103 13.84 4.89 -9.16
N PHE A 104 12.82 5.51 -9.76
CA PHE A 104 13.00 6.64 -10.67
C PHE A 104 13.05 7.99 -9.95
N ARG A 105 13.17 7.99 -8.62
CA ARG A 105 13.36 9.18 -7.77
C ARG A 105 12.30 10.25 -8.00
N ARG A 106 11.05 9.83 -8.24
CA ARG A 106 9.89 10.73 -8.35
C ARG A 106 9.43 11.29 -7.00
N PHE A 107 9.79 10.58 -5.94
CA PHE A 107 9.59 10.88 -4.52
C PHE A 107 10.70 10.16 -3.74
N ASP A 108 10.92 10.56 -2.49
CA ASP A 108 12.01 10.07 -1.65
C ASP A 108 11.60 8.87 -0.79
N ALA A 109 10.32 8.78 -0.44
CA ALA A 109 9.78 7.73 0.41
C ALA A 109 8.35 7.31 0.01
N VAL A 110 7.99 6.08 0.35
CA VAL A 110 6.62 5.55 0.25
C VAL A 110 6.11 5.19 1.64
N MET A 111 4.87 5.57 1.92
CA MET A 111 4.11 5.09 3.08
C MET A 111 2.71 4.74 2.59
N ALA A 112 2.47 3.45 2.37
CA ALA A 112 1.25 2.93 1.77
C ALA A 112 0.94 1.50 2.22
N GLY A 113 1.14 1.20 3.51
CA GLY A 113 0.95 -0.15 4.04
C GLY A 113 1.72 -1.26 3.30
N MET A 114 2.94 -0.98 2.82
CA MET A 114 3.66 -1.92 1.96
C MET A 114 4.35 -3.04 2.76
N ASP A 115 4.03 -4.29 2.42
CA ASP A 115 4.74 -5.46 2.95
C ASP A 115 6.18 -5.56 2.45
N ILE A 116 7.08 -5.97 3.34
CA ILE A 116 8.41 -6.45 2.95
C ILE A 116 8.28 -7.80 2.24
N THR A 117 8.85 -7.89 1.04
CA THR A 117 9.09 -9.17 0.37
C THR A 117 10.50 -9.23 -0.19
N PRO A 118 11.10 -10.44 -0.36
CA PRO A 118 12.42 -10.57 -0.95
C PRO A 118 12.55 -9.92 -2.35
N GLU A 119 11.46 -9.86 -3.11
CA GLU A 119 11.42 -9.20 -4.42
C GLU A 119 11.45 -7.67 -4.31
N ARG A 120 10.86 -7.11 -3.26
CA ARG A 120 10.86 -5.66 -3.00
C ARG A 120 12.17 -5.20 -2.37
N GLU A 121 12.73 -5.97 -1.43
CA GLU A 121 14.03 -5.67 -0.78
C GLU A 121 15.21 -5.62 -1.75
N LYS A 122 15.10 -6.33 -2.88
CA LYS A 122 16.07 -6.23 -3.99
C LYS A 122 16.02 -4.90 -4.71
N GLN A 123 14.97 -4.11 -4.53
CA GLN A 123 14.68 -2.92 -5.32
C GLN A 123 14.72 -1.63 -4.50
N VAL A 124 14.31 -1.69 -3.25
CA VAL A 124 14.21 -0.54 -2.33
C VAL A 124 14.72 -0.93 -0.94
N LEU A 125 14.96 0.06 -0.10
CA LEU A 125 15.23 -0.16 1.32
C LEU A 125 13.93 0.00 2.12
N PHE A 126 13.81 -0.75 3.21
CA PHE A 126 12.71 -0.65 4.15
C PHE A 126 13.22 -0.18 5.51
N THR A 127 12.41 0.61 6.20
CA THR A 127 12.64 0.93 7.61
C THR A 127 12.37 -0.27 8.52
N ALA A 128 12.46 -0.06 9.83
CA ALA A 128 11.79 -0.94 10.78
C ALA A 128 10.25 -0.88 10.58
N PRO A 129 9.54 -1.98 10.90
CA PRO A 129 8.09 -2.02 10.83
C PRO A 129 7.42 -1.02 11.77
N TYR A 130 6.34 -0.40 11.31
CA TYR A 130 5.53 0.53 12.13
C TYR A 130 4.12 0.00 12.45
N TYR A 131 3.63 -1.05 11.76
CA TYR A 131 2.30 -1.61 12.02
C TYR A 131 2.23 -3.11 11.71
N GLU A 132 1.74 -3.92 12.64
CA GLU A 132 1.40 -5.32 12.40
C GLU A 132 -0.09 -5.46 12.08
N ASN A 133 -0.40 -6.16 10.99
CA ASN A 133 -1.75 -6.45 10.53
C ASN A 133 -1.91 -7.94 10.20
N SER A 134 -3.13 -8.32 9.82
CA SER A 134 -3.43 -9.64 9.29
C SER A 134 -4.37 -9.54 8.10
N ALA A 135 -4.42 -10.54 7.24
CA ALA A 135 -5.28 -10.50 6.05
C ALA A 135 -6.55 -11.35 6.18
N LEU A 136 -7.66 -10.91 5.56
CA LEU A 136 -8.97 -11.57 5.61
C LEU A 136 -9.69 -11.57 4.26
N PHE A 137 -10.35 -12.69 3.94
CA PHE A 137 -11.35 -12.73 2.88
C PHE A 137 -12.69 -12.21 3.44
N VAL A 138 -13.36 -11.37 2.67
CA VAL A 138 -14.66 -10.80 3.00
C VAL A 138 -15.60 -10.97 1.83
N GLY A 139 -16.77 -11.57 2.08
CA GLY A 139 -17.86 -11.68 1.11
C GLY A 139 -19.16 -11.10 1.66
N GLN A 140 -20.22 -11.16 0.85
CA GLN A 140 -21.56 -10.77 1.31
C GLN A 140 -22.03 -11.69 2.45
N GLN A 141 -22.77 -11.14 3.41
CA GLN A 141 -23.21 -11.87 4.60
C GLN A 141 -23.94 -13.17 4.24
N GLY A 142 -23.58 -14.26 4.92
CA GLY A 142 -24.25 -15.56 4.75
C GLY A 142 -23.97 -16.29 3.45
N LYS A 143 -23.23 -15.70 2.49
CA LYS A 143 -22.90 -16.38 1.22
C LYS A 143 -21.74 -17.34 1.33
N PHE A 144 -20.69 -16.94 2.05
CA PHE A 144 -19.45 -17.71 2.17
C PHE A 144 -19.00 -17.75 3.63
N THR A 145 -18.68 -18.94 4.12
CA THR A 145 -18.21 -19.19 5.49
C THR A 145 -16.79 -19.75 5.55
N SER A 146 -16.27 -20.25 4.42
CA SER A 146 -14.92 -20.80 4.30
C SER A 146 -14.29 -20.49 2.94
N ILE A 147 -12.96 -20.59 2.85
CA ILE A 147 -12.23 -20.26 1.61
C ILE A 147 -12.54 -21.27 0.50
N GLU A 148 -12.81 -22.52 0.85
CA GLU A 148 -13.10 -23.61 -0.09
C GLU A 148 -14.33 -23.30 -0.96
N GLN A 149 -15.29 -22.54 -0.42
CA GLN A 149 -16.48 -22.09 -1.15
C GLN A 149 -16.19 -21.01 -2.20
N LEU A 150 -14.98 -20.43 -2.21
CA LEU A 150 -14.52 -19.46 -3.20
C LEU A 150 -13.90 -20.11 -4.44
N LYS A 151 -13.82 -21.45 -4.51
CA LYS A 151 -13.35 -22.15 -5.71
C LYS A 151 -14.20 -21.76 -6.94
N GLY A 152 -13.54 -21.29 -7.99
CA GLY A 152 -14.16 -20.78 -9.22
C GLY A 152 -14.91 -19.46 -9.06
N LYS A 153 -14.81 -18.80 -7.90
CA LYS A 153 -15.42 -17.49 -7.61
C LYS A 153 -14.46 -16.36 -7.92
N LYS A 154 -15.03 -15.18 -8.18
CA LYS A 154 -14.26 -13.95 -8.42
C LYS A 154 -13.90 -13.29 -7.11
N VAL A 155 -12.61 -13.14 -6.84
CA VAL A 155 -12.12 -12.47 -5.63
C VAL A 155 -11.31 -11.24 -6.02
N GLY A 156 -11.80 -10.07 -5.60
CA GLY A 156 -11.16 -8.80 -5.83
C GLY A 156 -9.97 -8.57 -4.90
N VAL A 157 -8.87 -8.07 -5.45
CA VAL A 157 -7.66 -7.67 -4.73
C VAL A 157 -7.09 -6.40 -5.36
N GLN A 158 -6.36 -5.61 -4.58
CA GLN A 158 -5.57 -4.53 -5.17
C GLN A 158 -4.37 -5.10 -5.93
N ASN A 159 -4.11 -4.57 -7.12
CA ASN A 159 -3.03 -5.02 -7.99
C ASN A 159 -1.65 -4.77 -7.36
N GLY A 160 -0.70 -5.69 -7.57
CA GLY A 160 0.67 -5.59 -7.06
C GLY A 160 0.83 -5.93 -5.57
N THR A 161 -0.24 -6.31 -4.87
CA THR A 161 -0.21 -6.65 -3.45
C THR A 161 0.24 -8.09 -3.18
N THR A 162 0.74 -8.32 -1.96
CA THR A 162 0.98 -9.67 -1.43
C THR A 162 -0.30 -10.49 -1.34
N HIS A 163 -1.47 -9.84 -1.19
CA HIS A 163 -2.79 -10.47 -1.25
C HIS A 163 -3.06 -11.13 -2.60
N GLN A 164 -2.79 -10.41 -3.69
CA GLN A 164 -2.90 -10.95 -5.05
C GLN A 164 -1.97 -12.15 -5.24
N LYS A 165 -0.70 -12.01 -4.83
CA LYS A 165 0.29 -13.09 -4.91
C LYS A 165 -0.16 -14.31 -4.12
N PHE A 166 -0.68 -14.11 -2.90
CA PHE A 166 -1.15 -15.21 -2.05
C PHE A 166 -2.27 -16.02 -2.71
N ILE A 167 -3.29 -15.37 -3.31
CA ILE A 167 -4.35 -16.11 -4.00
C ILE A 167 -3.76 -16.88 -5.18
N ASN A 168 -2.95 -16.23 -6.02
CA ASN A 168 -2.37 -16.86 -7.20
C ASN A 168 -1.50 -18.08 -6.86
N ASP A 169 -0.74 -18.01 -5.76
CA ASP A 169 0.18 -19.08 -5.36
C ASP A 169 -0.49 -20.20 -4.54
N LYS A 170 -1.45 -19.86 -3.68
CA LYS A 170 -2.02 -20.78 -2.68
C LYS A 170 -3.44 -21.22 -3.00
N HIS A 171 -4.17 -20.44 -3.78
CA HIS A 171 -5.54 -20.70 -4.17
C HIS A 171 -5.76 -20.44 -5.67
N PRO A 172 -4.98 -21.08 -6.56
CA PRO A 172 -5.10 -20.88 -8.01
C PRO A 172 -6.47 -21.30 -8.56
N GLU A 173 -7.26 -22.03 -7.78
CA GLU A 173 -8.65 -22.37 -8.08
C GLU A 173 -9.62 -21.18 -7.94
N ILE A 174 -9.20 -20.08 -7.33
CA ILE A 174 -9.97 -18.82 -7.23
C ILE A 174 -9.67 -17.96 -8.44
N THR A 175 -10.70 -17.31 -9.01
CA THR A 175 -10.51 -16.31 -10.08
C THR A 175 -10.13 -14.97 -9.45
N THR A 176 -8.82 -14.68 -9.39
CA THR A 176 -8.30 -13.39 -8.90
C THR A 176 -8.66 -12.27 -9.86
N VAL A 177 -9.30 -11.21 -9.36
CA VAL A 177 -9.64 -10.00 -10.13
C VAL A 177 -8.81 -8.83 -9.56
N PRO A 178 -7.77 -8.38 -10.27
CA PRO A 178 -6.97 -7.24 -9.83
C PRO A 178 -7.71 -5.91 -10.08
N TYR A 179 -7.55 -4.97 -9.16
CA TYR A 179 -8.06 -3.61 -9.24
C TYR A 179 -6.94 -2.60 -8.95
N ASP A 180 -6.96 -1.45 -9.60
CA ASP A 180 -6.00 -0.37 -9.35
C ASP A 180 -6.09 0.17 -7.92
N SER A 181 -7.29 0.12 -7.33
CA SER A 181 -7.54 0.45 -5.93
C SER A 181 -8.36 -0.62 -5.22
N TYR A 182 -8.10 -0.79 -3.92
CA TYR A 182 -8.92 -1.67 -3.09
C TYR A 182 -10.37 -1.16 -2.97
N GLN A 183 -10.56 0.16 -2.96
CA GLN A 183 -11.88 0.78 -2.93
C GLN A 183 -12.74 0.35 -4.13
N ASN A 184 -12.17 0.27 -5.34
CA ASN A 184 -12.90 -0.22 -6.52
C ASN A 184 -13.32 -1.69 -6.37
N ALA A 185 -12.46 -2.53 -5.77
CA ALA A 185 -12.82 -3.92 -5.44
C ALA A 185 -13.99 -3.98 -4.44
N LYS A 186 -13.96 -3.16 -3.38
CA LYS A 186 -15.05 -3.07 -2.38
C LYS A 186 -16.37 -2.64 -3.05
N LEU A 187 -16.34 -1.67 -3.96
CA LEU A 187 -17.52 -1.22 -4.71
C LEU A 187 -18.09 -2.33 -5.61
N ASP A 188 -17.23 -3.11 -6.27
CA ASP A 188 -17.65 -4.24 -7.10
C ASP A 188 -18.30 -5.36 -6.28
N LEU A 189 -17.79 -5.63 -5.10
CA LEU A 189 -18.40 -6.59 -4.18
C LEU A 189 -19.79 -6.11 -3.72
N GLN A 190 -19.94 -4.82 -3.41
CA GLN A 190 -21.21 -4.21 -3.03
C GLN A 190 -22.25 -4.32 -4.15
N ASN A 191 -21.82 -4.09 -5.40
CA ASN A 191 -22.66 -4.20 -6.58
C ASN A 191 -22.86 -5.64 -7.07
N GLY A 192 -22.27 -6.64 -6.40
CA GLY A 192 -22.40 -8.05 -6.75
C GLY A 192 -21.67 -8.45 -8.05
N ARG A 193 -20.69 -7.65 -8.51
CA ARG A 193 -19.86 -7.94 -9.69
C ARG A 193 -18.77 -8.98 -9.41
N ILE A 194 -18.39 -9.11 -8.15
CA ILE A 194 -17.46 -10.12 -7.62
C ILE A 194 -18.05 -10.78 -6.36
N ASP A 195 -17.51 -11.94 -5.99
CA ASP A 195 -18.06 -12.78 -4.91
C ASP A 195 -17.47 -12.43 -3.54
N ALA A 196 -16.18 -12.07 -3.50
CA ALA A 196 -15.48 -11.66 -2.29
C ALA A 196 -14.34 -10.68 -2.63
N VAL A 197 -13.75 -10.11 -1.58
CA VAL A 197 -12.50 -9.35 -1.63
C VAL A 197 -11.49 -9.96 -0.66
N PHE A 198 -10.21 -9.75 -0.93
CA PHE A 198 -9.13 -10.15 -0.03
C PHE A 198 -8.17 -8.99 0.21
N GLY A 199 -7.90 -8.70 1.48
CA GLY A 199 -7.01 -7.62 1.88
C GLY A 199 -6.76 -7.59 3.37
N ASP A 200 -6.19 -6.49 3.82
CA ASP A 200 -5.85 -6.21 5.21
C ASP A 200 -7.05 -6.14 6.14
N ASN A 201 -6.98 -6.80 7.30
CA ASN A 201 -8.03 -6.83 8.31
C ASN A 201 -8.46 -5.40 8.69
N ALA A 202 -7.50 -4.51 8.93
CA ALA A 202 -7.79 -3.13 9.28
C ALA A 202 -8.56 -2.38 8.17
N VAL A 203 -8.36 -2.75 6.89
CA VAL A 203 -9.04 -2.12 5.75
C VAL A 203 -10.38 -2.78 5.46
N VAL A 204 -10.42 -4.11 5.40
CA VAL A 204 -11.63 -4.86 5.01
C VAL A 204 -12.71 -4.84 6.09
N THR A 205 -12.33 -4.56 7.34
CA THR A 205 -13.27 -4.43 8.46
C THR A 205 -13.58 -2.98 8.83
N ASN A 206 -12.94 -2.02 8.16
CA ASN A 206 -13.33 -0.63 8.25
C ASN A 206 -14.66 -0.45 7.49
N GLY A 207 -15.71 -0.12 8.24
CA GLY A 207 -17.10 -0.04 7.77
C GLY A 207 -17.31 1.15 6.86
#